data_AF-A0A0K8SAB8-F1
#
_entry.id   AF-A0A0K8SAB8-F1
#
_cell.length_a   1.000
_cell.length_b   1.000
_cell.length_c   1.000
_cell.angle_alpha   90.00
_cell.angle_beta   90.00
_cell.angle_gamma   90.00
#
_symmetry.space_group_name_H-M   'P 1'
#
loop_
_entity.id
_entity.type
_entity.pdbx_description
1 polymer ?
#
loop_
_entity_poly.entity_id
_entity_poly.type
_entity_poly.pdbx_seq_one_letter_code
_entity_poly.pdbx_strand_id
1 'polypeptide(L)'
;FGHVELALKLKDFKHLREVPESAQALCPSNNASFDLIQTMIDQVMELHPNSNYLHIGCDEVFQMGECSRCKTQPRDSLFLGHVARVAGIVKTRYPKVTPIIWDDMLRHLPPSSLEQYRIGELVEPMVWVYAEDVYRFVPLPIWEKYAAIFPTVWAASAFKGAFGETLYIPNVKRHLDNNLRWLEVMANEGPKFKLGFQGVVITGWQRYDHFSVLCELLPASIPSLAITLLATSNGYMNASLRTKINTHLNCGIFAPTTYFNLNNDPFLWDTYSRCTFPGHAFFKLTSRLNSAQKEAEELIAMIRKQKGWMTRYNVRHNFSTPLRVDELMQDQPRVYHTIASLARSTRDALNDVFDIITISEWVEQNIYPLVLELEEIQKDANALKARKVWPRRPFPPLKDLTRLGVQTSDDDEDIQVPPG
;
A
#
# COMPACT_ATOMS: atom_id res chain seq x y z
N PHE A 1 -19.35 5.26 -2.49
CA PHE A 1 -19.38 6.73 -2.33
C PHE A 1 -17.99 7.31 -2.61
N GLY A 2 -17.01 7.06 -1.74
CA GLY A 2 -15.59 7.31 -2.03
C GLY A 2 -14.95 6.17 -2.82
N HIS A 3 -13.64 6.27 -3.04
CA HIS A 3 -12.79 5.29 -3.74
C HIS A 3 -13.31 4.88 -5.13
N VAL A 4 -13.81 5.87 -5.89
CA VAL A 4 -14.35 5.69 -7.26
C VAL A 4 -13.44 6.32 -8.32
N GLU A 5 -12.17 6.54 -8.01
CA GLU A 5 -11.17 7.16 -8.89
C GLU A 5 -11.01 6.40 -10.20
N LEU A 6 -11.22 5.08 -10.20
CA LEU A 6 -11.17 4.24 -11.41
C LEU A 6 -12.03 4.83 -12.52
N ALA A 7 -13.27 5.20 -12.20
CA ALA A 7 -14.19 5.84 -13.13
C ALA A 7 -13.94 7.35 -13.17
N LEU A 8 -13.91 8.00 -12.00
CA LEU A 8 -13.93 9.46 -11.92
C LEU A 8 -12.67 10.13 -12.46
N LYS A 9 -11.54 9.44 -12.59
CA LYS A 9 -10.34 9.99 -13.26
C LYS A 9 -10.57 10.31 -14.73
N LEU A 10 -11.52 9.61 -15.37
CA LEU A 10 -11.79 9.74 -16.80
C LEU A 10 -12.61 10.99 -17.10
N LYS A 11 -12.38 11.56 -18.29
CA LYS A 11 -13.06 12.78 -18.75
C LYS A 11 -14.58 12.63 -18.73
N ASP A 12 -15.08 11.48 -19.15
CA ASP A 12 -16.52 11.22 -19.30
C ASP A 12 -17.25 11.22 -17.96
N PHE A 13 -16.60 10.80 -16.87
CA PHE A 13 -17.18 10.76 -15.53
C PHE A 13 -16.77 11.93 -14.63
N LYS A 14 -15.87 12.82 -15.10
CA LYS A 14 -15.40 13.98 -14.32
C LYS A 14 -16.54 14.84 -13.77
N HIS A 15 -17.62 14.98 -14.52
CA HIS A 15 -18.79 15.78 -14.14
C HIS A 15 -19.59 15.20 -12.96
N LEU A 16 -19.31 13.96 -12.53
CA LEU A 16 -19.94 13.30 -11.40
C LEU A 16 -19.22 13.57 -10.07
N ARG A 17 -18.01 14.14 -10.09
CA ARG A 17 -17.19 14.37 -8.89
C ARG A 17 -17.86 15.32 -7.90
N GLU A 18 -17.64 15.08 -6.61
CA GLU A 18 -18.02 16.02 -5.55
C GLU A 18 -17.09 17.24 -5.55
N VAL A 19 -15.78 17.02 -5.60
CA VAL A 19 -14.79 18.10 -5.74
C VAL A 19 -14.18 18.03 -7.14
N PRO A 20 -14.23 19.09 -7.97
CA PRO A 20 -13.75 19.02 -9.36
C PRO A 20 -12.30 18.54 -9.51
N GLU A 21 -11.44 18.90 -8.56
CA GLU A 21 -10.02 18.58 -8.49
C GLU A 21 -9.75 17.16 -7.95
N SER A 22 -10.73 16.52 -7.31
CA SER A 22 -10.58 15.21 -6.67
C SER A 22 -11.40 14.14 -7.39
N ALA A 23 -10.77 13.03 -7.77
CA ALA A 23 -11.48 11.89 -8.34
C ALA A 23 -11.99 10.90 -7.28
N GLN A 24 -11.87 11.23 -5.99
CA GLN A 24 -12.09 10.26 -4.91
C GLN A 24 -13.57 9.94 -4.67
N ALA A 25 -14.42 10.96 -4.66
CA ALA A 25 -15.85 10.81 -4.36
C ALA A 25 -16.74 11.40 -5.46
N LEU A 26 -17.86 10.71 -5.69
CA LEU A 26 -18.97 11.22 -6.49
C LEU A 26 -19.82 12.22 -5.69
N CYS A 27 -20.53 13.09 -6.40
CA CYS A 27 -21.53 13.97 -5.81
C CYS A 27 -22.80 13.17 -5.47
N PRO A 28 -23.17 12.99 -4.20
CA PRO A 28 -24.35 12.22 -3.80
C PRO A 28 -25.66 12.97 -4.07
N SER A 29 -25.60 14.27 -4.39
CA SER A 29 -26.77 15.08 -4.80
C SER A 29 -26.94 15.15 -6.32
N ASN A 30 -26.12 14.43 -7.10
CA ASN A 30 -26.26 14.33 -8.54
C ASN A 30 -26.92 12.99 -8.92
N ASN A 31 -28.09 13.03 -9.56
CA ASN A 31 -28.82 11.81 -9.93
C ASN A 31 -28.02 10.92 -10.90
N ALA A 32 -27.24 11.52 -11.81
CA ALA A 32 -26.38 10.76 -12.72
C ALA A 32 -25.32 9.92 -11.99
N SER A 33 -24.95 10.28 -10.75
CA SER A 33 -24.07 9.45 -9.93
C SER A 33 -24.72 8.12 -9.58
N PHE A 34 -26.04 8.08 -9.37
CA PHE A 34 -26.76 6.85 -9.04
C PHE A 34 -26.99 5.97 -10.26
N ASP A 35 -27.09 6.55 -11.46
CA ASP A 35 -27.14 5.77 -12.70
C ASP A 35 -25.84 4.97 -12.89
N LEU A 36 -24.69 5.59 -12.62
CA LEU A 36 -23.39 4.90 -12.61
C LEU A 36 -23.34 3.81 -11.53
N ILE A 37 -23.69 4.14 -10.28
CA ILE A 37 -23.68 3.18 -9.17
C ILE A 37 -24.58 1.99 -9.46
N GLN A 38 -25.80 2.22 -9.94
CA GLN A 38 -26.74 1.16 -10.27
C GLN A 38 -26.17 0.26 -11.37
N THR A 39 -25.56 0.84 -12.41
CA THR A 39 -24.91 0.07 -13.47
C THR A 39 -23.79 -0.82 -12.91
N MET A 40 -22.96 -0.29 -12.00
CA MET A 40 -21.90 -1.08 -11.35
C MET A 40 -22.47 -2.21 -10.49
N ILE A 41 -23.53 -1.94 -9.71
CA ILE A 41 -24.21 -2.95 -8.89
C ILE A 41 -24.79 -4.05 -9.78
N ASP A 42 -25.49 -3.68 -10.85
CA ASP A 42 -26.13 -4.63 -11.74
C ASP A 42 -25.09 -5.55 -12.41
N GLN A 43 -23.97 -5.01 -12.87
CA GLN A 43 -22.86 -5.78 -13.44
C GLN A 43 -22.24 -6.77 -12.44
N VAL A 44 -22.00 -6.33 -11.19
CA VAL A 44 -21.44 -7.20 -10.15
C VAL A 44 -22.42 -8.32 -9.80
N MET A 45 -23.71 -8.01 -9.66
CA MET A 45 -24.74 -8.99 -9.30
C MET A 45 -25.04 -9.97 -10.43
N GLU A 46 -24.94 -9.55 -11.69
CA GLU A 46 -25.08 -10.43 -12.86
C GLU A 46 -23.99 -11.51 -12.88
N LEU A 47 -22.76 -11.16 -12.51
CA LEU A 47 -21.64 -12.10 -12.40
C LEU A 47 -21.72 -13.00 -11.16
N HIS A 48 -22.46 -12.60 -10.13
CA HIS A 48 -22.56 -13.29 -8.85
C HIS A 48 -24.03 -13.53 -8.43
N PRO A 49 -24.82 -14.26 -9.23
CA PRO A 49 -26.28 -14.37 -9.06
C PRO A 49 -26.70 -15.07 -7.76
N ASN A 50 -25.78 -15.83 -7.15
CA ASN A 50 -26.02 -16.59 -5.92
C ASN A 50 -25.46 -15.90 -4.66
N SER A 51 -24.95 -14.66 -4.78
CA SER A 51 -24.43 -13.95 -3.61
C SER A 51 -25.57 -13.55 -2.67
N ASN A 52 -25.37 -13.75 -1.37
CA ASN A 52 -26.29 -13.27 -0.32
C ASN A 52 -25.90 -11.88 0.21
N TYR A 53 -24.70 -11.40 -0.13
CA TYR A 53 -24.16 -10.15 0.39
C TYR A 53 -23.54 -9.32 -0.74
N LEU A 54 -23.59 -8.00 -0.60
CA LEU A 54 -22.90 -7.07 -1.48
C LEU A 54 -22.27 -5.95 -0.65
N HIS A 55 -20.94 -5.88 -0.66
CA HIS A 55 -20.23 -4.79 -0.01
C HIS A 55 -20.23 -3.55 -0.92
N ILE A 56 -20.90 -2.47 -0.52
CA ILE A 56 -21.07 -1.24 -1.32
C ILE A 56 -20.05 -0.13 -0.96
N GLY A 57 -19.04 -0.48 -0.14
CA GLY A 57 -17.92 0.39 0.23
C GLY A 57 -18.34 1.44 1.26
N CYS A 58 -18.20 2.72 0.89
CA CYS A 58 -18.56 3.90 1.70
C CYS A 58 -17.59 4.24 2.83
N ASP A 59 -16.32 3.85 2.68
CA ASP A 59 -15.18 4.27 3.49
C ASP A 59 -14.57 5.61 3.05
N GLU A 60 -13.92 6.29 4.00
CA GLU A 60 -12.96 7.39 3.81
C GLU A 60 -13.44 8.59 2.99
N VAL A 61 -14.73 8.89 3.01
CA VAL A 61 -15.32 9.99 2.22
C VAL A 61 -15.18 11.35 2.91
N PHE A 62 -13.95 11.84 3.06
CA PHE A 62 -13.69 13.03 3.88
C PHE A 62 -14.04 14.38 3.21
N GLN A 63 -14.07 14.43 1.87
CA GLN A 63 -14.32 15.67 1.09
C GLN A 63 -15.78 15.84 0.63
N MET A 64 -16.75 15.29 1.37
CA MET A 64 -18.17 15.46 1.05
C MET A 64 -18.72 16.84 1.45
N GLY A 65 -19.72 17.34 0.74
CA GLY A 65 -20.40 18.60 1.10
C GLY A 65 -19.76 19.86 0.52
N GLU A 66 -18.87 19.73 -0.45
CA GLU A 66 -18.08 20.83 -0.99
C GLU A 66 -18.68 21.41 -2.28
N CYS A 67 -19.41 20.59 -3.06
CA CYS A 67 -19.95 21.05 -4.32
C CYS A 67 -21.14 22.00 -4.13
N SER A 68 -21.49 22.76 -5.18
CA SER A 68 -22.61 23.71 -5.14
C SER A 68 -23.97 23.09 -4.79
N ARG A 69 -24.15 21.79 -5.05
CA ARG A 69 -25.39 21.04 -4.75
C ARG A 69 -25.42 20.49 -3.32
N CYS A 70 -24.26 20.15 -2.78
CA CYS A 70 -24.13 19.49 -1.49
C CYS A 70 -23.86 20.48 -0.34
N LYS A 71 -23.24 21.63 -0.61
CA LYS A 71 -22.83 22.61 0.42
C LYS A 71 -23.94 23.12 1.34
N THR A 72 -25.20 23.03 0.92
CA THR A 72 -26.35 23.47 1.71
C THR A 72 -26.92 22.38 2.61
N GLN A 73 -26.41 21.15 2.52
CA GLN A 73 -26.89 19.99 3.28
C GLN A 73 -25.86 19.60 4.35
N PRO A 74 -26.30 19.17 5.55
CA PRO A 74 -25.38 18.62 6.55
C PRO A 74 -24.67 17.37 6.00
N ARG A 75 -23.36 17.27 6.25
CA ARG A 75 -22.53 16.13 5.78
C ARG A 75 -23.08 14.77 6.22
N ASP A 76 -23.52 14.67 7.47
CA ASP A 76 -24.15 13.46 8.02
C ASP A 76 -25.38 13.04 7.20
N SER A 77 -26.20 14.01 6.80
CA SER A 77 -27.39 13.76 5.96
C SER A 77 -27.03 13.34 4.54
N LEU A 78 -25.97 13.93 3.97
CA LEU A 78 -25.45 13.52 2.65
C LEU A 78 -24.96 12.07 2.68
N PHE A 79 -24.19 11.70 3.70
CA PHE A 79 -23.66 10.34 3.85
C PHE A 79 -24.78 9.32 4.09
N LEU A 80 -25.62 9.54 5.10
CA LEU A 80 -26.69 8.62 5.45
C LEU A 80 -27.77 8.53 4.35
N GLY A 81 -28.08 9.65 3.71
CA GLY A 81 -28.97 9.68 2.54
C GLY A 81 -28.41 8.90 1.36
N HIS A 82 -27.09 9.01 1.10
CA HIS A 82 -26.43 8.21 0.07
C HIS A 82 -26.50 6.71 0.39
N VAL A 83 -26.09 6.30 1.59
CA VAL A 83 -26.12 4.91 2.03
C VAL A 83 -27.54 4.34 1.92
N ALA A 84 -28.54 5.06 2.45
CA ALA A 84 -29.93 4.62 2.41
C ALA A 84 -30.44 4.46 0.97
N ARG A 85 -30.10 5.38 0.06
CA ARG A 85 -30.52 5.31 -1.34
C ARG A 85 -29.86 4.15 -2.07
N VAL A 86 -28.55 3.94 -1.90
CA VAL A 86 -27.83 2.83 -2.56
C VAL A 86 -28.29 1.48 -1.99
N ALA A 87 -28.41 1.35 -0.68
CA ALA A 87 -28.95 0.14 -0.05
C ALA A 87 -30.40 -0.15 -0.50
N GLY A 88 -31.23 0.89 -0.65
CA GLY A 88 -32.59 0.78 -1.19
C GLY A 88 -32.63 0.25 -2.63
N ILE A 89 -31.70 0.69 -3.49
CA ILE A 89 -31.54 0.15 -4.86
C ILE A 89 -31.22 -1.35 -4.79
N VAL A 90 -30.24 -1.76 -3.97
CA VAL A 90 -29.85 -3.17 -3.81
C VAL A 90 -31.03 -4.00 -3.33
N LYS A 91 -31.71 -3.59 -2.24
CA LYS A 91 -32.83 -4.35 -1.67
C LYS A 91 -34.04 -4.46 -2.59
N THR A 92 -34.26 -3.45 -3.44
CA THR A 92 -35.39 -3.45 -4.38
C THR A 92 -35.11 -4.35 -5.58
N ARG A 93 -33.90 -4.28 -6.15
CA ARG A 93 -33.51 -5.05 -7.35
C ARG A 93 -33.09 -6.49 -7.01
N TYR A 94 -32.50 -6.68 -5.84
CA TYR A 94 -31.95 -7.95 -5.36
C TYR A 94 -32.43 -8.24 -3.92
N PRO A 95 -33.72 -8.59 -3.71
CA PRO A 95 -34.32 -8.66 -2.37
C PRO A 95 -33.69 -9.65 -1.38
N LYS A 96 -32.88 -10.60 -1.87
CA LYS A 96 -32.17 -11.59 -1.04
C LYS A 96 -30.77 -11.14 -0.63
N VAL A 97 -30.30 -10.01 -1.14
CA VAL A 97 -28.94 -9.52 -0.92
C VAL A 97 -28.93 -8.52 0.23
N THR A 98 -28.08 -8.77 1.22
CA THR A 98 -27.83 -7.84 2.32
C THR A 98 -26.65 -6.91 1.96
N PRO A 99 -26.86 -5.58 1.91
CA PRO A 99 -25.76 -4.65 1.68
C PRO A 99 -24.85 -4.55 2.92
N ILE A 100 -23.54 -4.52 2.68
CA ILE A 100 -22.50 -4.29 3.71
C ILE A 100 -21.79 -2.97 3.41
N ILE A 101 -21.44 -2.21 4.44
CA ILE A 101 -20.61 -0.99 4.32
C ILE A 101 -19.42 -1.04 5.27
N TRP A 102 -18.36 -0.32 4.94
CA TRP A 102 -17.30 -0.03 5.91
C TRP A 102 -17.82 0.88 7.02
N ASP A 103 -17.32 0.67 8.24
CA ASP A 103 -17.87 1.33 9.43
C ASP A 103 -17.29 2.73 9.71
N ASP A 104 -16.13 3.08 9.18
CA ASP A 104 -15.32 4.23 9.62
C ASP A 104 -16.08 5.55 9.58
N MET A 105 -16.88 5.76 8.54
CA MET A 105 -17.72 6.94 8.40
C MET A 105 -18.90 6.98 9.40
N LEU A 106 -19.33 5.83 9.95
CA LEU A 106 -20.38 5.75 10.97
C LEU A 106 -19.88 6.08 12.39
N ARG A 107 -18.56 5.97 12.65
CA ARG A 107 -18.00 6.10 14.00
C ARG A 107 -18.33 7.45 14.66
N HIS A 108 -18.32 8.52 13.89
CA HIS A 108 -18.54 9.89 14.39
C HIS A 108 -20.02 10.32 14.41
N LEU A 109 -20.91 9.53 13.77
CA LEU A 109 -22.32 9.89 13.64
C LEU A 109 -23.10 9.59 14.94
N PRO A 110 -24.02 10.47 15.35
CA PRO A 110 -24.83 10.25 16.54
C PRO A 110 -25.88 9.15 16.30
N PRO A 111 -26.26 8.38 17.35
CA PRO A 111 -27.26 7.31 17.22
C PRO A 111 -28.59 7.78 16.61
N SER A 112 -29.07 8.97 17.00
CA SER A 112 -30.33 9.55 16.50
C SER A 112 -30.35 9.74 14.99
N SER A 113 -29.23 10.11 14.38
CA SER A 113 -29.12 10.21 12.92
C SER A 113 -29.18 8.84 12.24
N LEU A 114 -28.54 7.81 12.82
CA LEU A 114 -28.59 6.45 12.29
C LEU A 114 -30.02 5.88 12.35
N GLU A 115 -30.75 6.16 13.43
CA GLU A 115 -32.15 5.79 13.62
C GLU A 115 -33.08 6.52 12.65
N GLN A 116 -32.89 7.83 12.48
CA GLN A 116 -33.70 8.65 11.56
C GLN A 116 -33.67 8.12 10.13
N TYR A 117 -32.50 7.66 9.67
CA TYR A 117 -32.32 7.06 8.34
C TYR A 117 -32.55 5.55 8.32
N ARG A 118 -32.91 4.92 9.45
CA ARG A 118 -33.15 3.48 9.62
C ARG A 118 -31.99 2.62 9.10
N ILE A 119 -30.76 3.08 9.29
CA ILE A 119 -29.56 2.48 8.69
C ILE A 119 -29.36 1.04 9.17
N GLY A 120 -29.67 0.77 10.45
CA GLY A 120 -29.60 -0.58 11.03
C GLY A 120 -30.52 -1.61 10.40
N GLU A 121 -31.53 -1.17 9.65
CA GLU A 121 -32.41 -2.04 8.87
C GLU A 121 -31.97 -2.18 7.41
N LEU A 122 -31.07 -1.32 6.94
CA LEU A 122 -30.69 -1.22 5.53
C LEU A 122 -29.36 -1.91 5.22
N VAL A 123 -28.39 -1.84 6.13
CA VAL A 123 -27.02 -2.34 5.90
C VAL A 123 -26.44 -3.00 7.15
N GLU A 124 -25.44 -3.86 6.95
CA GLU A 124 -24.58 -4.38 8.02
C GLU A 124 -23.21 -3.69 7.96
N PRO A 125 -22.68 -3.16 9.08
CA PRO A 125 -21.38 -2.53 9.07
C PRO A 125 -20.26 -3.57 9.22
N MET A 126 -19.19 -3.39 8.46
CA MET A 126 -17.93 -4.13 8.56
C MET A 126 -16.89 -3.25 9.24
N VAL A 127 -16.53 -3.63 10.46
CA VAL A 127 -15.60 -2.87 11.28
C VAL A 127 -14.18 -3.24 10.92
N TRP A 128 -13.39 -2.26 10.49
CA TRP A 128 -12.02 -2.48 10.02
C TRP A 128 -10.99 -1.67 10.83
N VAL A 129 -9.95 -2.37 11.26
CA VAL A 129 -8.73 -1.81 11.87
C VAL A 129 -7.61 -2.78 11.56
N TYR A 130 -6.56 -2.28 10.91
CA TYR A 130 -5.42 -3.12 10.52
C TYR A 130 -4.25 -3.03 11.51
N ALA A 131 -4.30 -2.07 12.46
CA ALA A 131 -3.35 -1.98 13.56
C ALA A 131 -3.56 -3.09 14.61
N GLU A 132 -2.53 -3.33 15.43
CA GLU A 132 -2.55 -4.34 16.50
C GLU A 132 -3.48 -3.96 17.66
N ASP A 133 -3.75 -2.67 17.86
CA ASP A 133 -4.65 -2.18 18.92
C ASP A 133 -5.98 -1.67 18.34
N VAL A 134 -6.96 -2.55 18.22
CA VAL A 134 -8.29 -2.23 17.69
C VAL A 134 -9.04 -1.19 18.54
N TYR A 135 -8.96 -1.31 19.87
CA TYR A 135 -9.73 -0.44 20.78
C TYR A 135 -9.25 1.02 20.77
N ARG A 136 -8.00 1.26 20.38
CA ARG A 136 -7.48 2.62 20.14
C ARG A 136 -8.24 3.35 19.03
N PHE A 137 -8.70 2.64 18.01
CA PHE A 137 -9.39 3.22 16.85
C PHE A 137 -10.91 3.05 16.93
N VAL A 138 -11.40 2.03 17.62
CA VAL A 138 -12.82 1.77 17.85
C VAL A 138 -13.06 1.57 19.36
N PRO A 139 -13.25 2.67 20.11
CA PRO A 139 -13.40 2.61 21.56
C PRO A 139 -14.75 2.03 21.98
N LEU A 140 -14.86 1.59 23.24
CA LEU A 140 -16.05 0.92 23.80
C LEU A 140 -17.40 1.61 23.52
N PRO A 141 -17.54 2.95 23.59
CA PRO A 141 -18.81 3.60 23.29
C PRO A 141 -19.30 3.40 21.85
N ILE A 142 -18.39 3.18 20.89
CA ILE A 142 -18.76 2.88 19.50
C ILE A 142 -19.39 1.48 19.41
N TRP A 143 -18.87 0.50 20.15
CA TRP A 143 -19.44 -0.84 20.19
C TRP A 143 -20.84 -0.85 20.82
N GLU A 144 -21.04 -0.08 21.89
CA GLU A 144 -22.36 0.10 22.52
C GLU A 144 -23.36 0.75 21.55
N LYS A 145 -22.92 1.82 20.85
CA LYS A 145 -23.71 2.47 19.81
C LYS A 145 -24.07 1.48 18.70
N TYR A 146 -23.10 0.73 18.18
CA TYR A 146 -23.36 -0.22 17.10
C TYR A 146 -24.30 -1.33 17.52
N ALA A 147 -24.16 -1.87 18.73
CA ALA A 147 -25.07 -2.90 19.26
C ALA A 147 -26.51 -2.40 19.46
N ALA A 148 -26.68 -1.12 19.76
CA ALA A 148 -28.01 -0.51 19.86
C ALA A 148 -28.70 -0.35 18.50
N ILE A 149 -27.94 -0.04 17.45
CA ILE A 149 -28.46 0.28 16.10
C ILE A 149 -28.55 -0.96 15.20
N PHE A 150 -27.52 -1.80 15.20
CA PHE A 150 -27.34 -2.91 14.27
C PHE A 150 -27.56 -4.25 14.97
N PRO A 151 -28.34 -5.18 14.39
CA PRO A 151 -28.48 -6.52 14.94
C PRO A 151 -27.18 -7.33 14.94
N THR A 152 -26.29 -7.03 14.01
CA THR A 152 -25.03 -7.75 13.75
C THR A 152 -24.01 -6.84 13.09
N VAL A 153 -22.74 -7.27 13.10
CA VAL A 153 -21.61 -6.59 12.46
C VAL A 153 -20.63 -7.61 11.88
N TRP A 154 -19.76 -7.16 10.99
CA TRP A 154 -18.62 -7.92 10.48
C TRP A 154 -17.31 -7.38 11.06
N ALA A 155 -16.29 -8.22 11.10
CA ALA A 155 -14.91 -7.80 11.37
C ALA A 155 -14.09 -7.83 10.07
N ALA A 156 -13.09 -6.96 9.97
CA ALA A 156 -12.11 -7.00 8.90
C ALA A 156 -10.67 -6.80 9.40
N SER A 157 -9.86 -7.82 9.16
CA SER A 157 -8.41 -7.84 9.36
C SER A 157 -7.69 -7.75 8.00
N ALA A 158 -6.36 -7.84 7.98
CA ALA A 158 -5.58 -7.90 6.74
C ALA A 158 -4.49 -8.98 6.77
N PHE A 159 -4.15 -9.54 5.61
CA PHE A 159 -2.97 -10.42 5.41
C PHE A 159 -1.85 -9.78 4.58
N LYS A 160 -2.14 -8.70 3.86
CA LYS A 160 -1.19 -7.89 3.09
C LYS A 160 -1.72 -6.46 2.90
N GLY A 161 -0.84 -5.54 2.53
CA GLY A 161 -1.19 -4.12 2.46
C GLY A 161 -1.41 -3.54 3.85
N ALA A 162 -2.07 -2.39 3.93
CA ALA A 162 -2.50 -1.73 5.16
C ALA A 162 -1.40 -1.22 6.14
N PHE A 163 -0.13 -1.61 5.98
CA PHE A 163 0.97 -1.11 6.83
C PHE A 163 1.98 -0.18 6.17
N GLY A 164 2.19 -0.28 4.86
CA GLY A 164 3.07 0.64 4.15
C GLY A 164 2.76 0.68 2.66
N GLU A 165 2.60 1.90 2.14
CA GLU A 165 2.20 2.18 0.76
C GLU A 165 3.21 1.70 -0.29
N THR A 166 4.48 1.56 0.09
CA THR A 166 5.59 1.22 -0.81
C THR A 166 6.21 -0.14 -0.53
N LEU A 167 5.65 -0.91 0.41
CA LEU A 167 6.17 -2.23 0.76
C LEU A 167 5.89 -3.24 -0.36
N TYR A 168 6.84 -4.13 -0.64
CA TYR A 168 6.68 -5.22 -1.61
C TYR A 168 6.57 -6.62 -0.97
N ILE A 169 6.71 -6.69 0.36
CA ILE A 169 6.63 -7.93 1.15
C ILE A 169 5.93 -7.64 2.50
N PRO A 170 4.94 -8.43 2.92
CA PRO A 170 4.20 -8.13 4.14
C PRO A 170 4.98 -8.58 5.38
N ASN A 171 4.91 -7.80 6.46
CA ASN A 171 5.36 -8.26 7.76
C ASN A 171 4.30 -9.19 8.38
N VAL A 172 4.56 -10.50 8.32
CA VAL A 172 3.63 -11.55 8.72
C VAL A 172 3.30 -11.47 10.21
N LYS A 173 4.24 -11.03 11.06
CA LYS A 173 4.00 -10.86 12.49
C LYS A 173 2.86 -9.89 12.75
N ARG A 174 2.91 -8.71 12.11
CA ARG A 174 1.91 -7.65 12.31
C ARG A 174 0.52 -8.10 11.87
N HIS A 175 0.44 -8.76 10.71
CA HIS A 175 -0.82 -9.31 10.23
C HIS A 175 -1.35 -10.43 11.14
N LEU A 176 -0.50 -11.35 11.60
CA LEU A 176 -0.91 -12.40 12.53
C LEU A 176 -1.45 -11.82 13.84
N ASP A 177 -0.74 -10.85 14.43
CA ASP A 177 -1.15 -10.19 15.67
C ASP A 177 -2.50 -9.47 15.48
N ASN A 178 -2.68 -8.75 14.37
CA ASN A 178 -3.96 -8.10 14.03
C ASN A 178 -5.11 -9.11 13.91
N ASN A 179 -4.90 -10.25 13.23
CA ASN A 179 -5.93 -11.27 13.06
C ASN A 179 -6.31 -11.92 14.40
N LEU A 180 -5.34 -12.28 15.25
CA LEU A 180 -5.61 -12.84 16.57
C LEU A 180 -6.32 -11.82 17.47
N ARG A 181 -5.95 -10.54 17.40
CA ARG A 181 -6.62 -9.49 18.16
C ARG A 181 -8.08 -9.32 17.74
N TRP A 182 -8.37 -9.42 16.45
CA TRP A 182 -9.76 -9.39 15.98
C TRP A 182 -10.60 -10.52 16.56
N LEU A 183 -10.05 -11.72 16.70
CA LEU A 183 -10.76 -12.84 17.34
C LEU A 183 -11.08 -12.53 18.82
N GLU A 184 -10.16 -11.91 19.55
CA GLU A 184 -10.41 -11.47 20.93
C GLU A 184 -11.50 -10.39 21.01
N VAL A 185 -11.48 -9.40 20.12
CA VAL A 185 -12.52 -8.36 20.03
C VAL A 185 -13.87 -8.97 19.71
N MET A 186 -13.94 -9.88 18.74
CA MET A 186 -15.17 -10.58 18.38
C MET A 186 -15.74 -11.37 19.55
N ALA A 187 -14.89 -12.04 20.34
CA ALA A 187 -15.32 -12.78 21.53
C ALA A 187 -15.85 -11.84 22.64
N ASN A 188 -15.22 -10.69 22.84
CA ASN A 188 -15.58 -9.75 23.90
C ASN A 188 -16.81 -8.88 23.55
N GLU A 189 -16.86 -8.38 22.32
CA GLU A 189 -17.90 -7.44 21.87
C GLU A 189 -19.10 -8.16 21.23
N GLY A 190 -18.90 -9.38 20.70
CA GLY A 190 -19.95 -10.16 20.05
C GLY A 190 -21.22 -10.35 20.88
N PRO A 191 -21.15 -10.67 22.19
CA PRO A 191 -22.33 -10.81 23.04
C PRO A 191 -23.20 -9.55 23.16
N LYS A 192 -22.71 -8.36 22.79
CA LYS A 192 -23.51 -7.13 22.79
C LYS A 192 -24.53 -7.09 21.64
N PHE A 193 -24.24 -7.77 20.53
CA PHE A 193 -25.07 -7.78 19.34
C PHE A 193 -26.12 -8.88 19.40
N LYS A 194 -27.35 -8.58 18.98
CA LYS A 194 -28.48 -9.54 19.01
C LYS A 194 -28.19 -10.83 18.25
N LEU A 195 -27.46 -10.74 17.14
CA LEU A 195 -27.06 -11.87 16.29
C LEU A 195 -25.55 -12.16 16.33
N GLY A 196 -24.81 -11.54 17.25
CA GLY A 196 -23.35 -11.63 17.30
C GLY A 196 -22.65 -11.00 16.09
N PHE A 197 -21.38 -11.36 15.87
CA PHE A 197 -20.67 -11.06 14.62
C PHE A 197 -21.04 -12.09 13.55
N GLN A 198 -21.26 -11.65 12.31
CA GLN A 198 -21.48 -12.56 11.17
C GLN A 198 -20.22 -13.34 10.80
N GLY A 199 -19.05 -12.70 10.91
CA GLY A 199 -17.78 -13.30 10.55
C GLY A 199 -16.66 -12.27 10.45
N VAL A 200 -15.51 -12.74 9.97
CA VAL A 200 -14.31 -11.93 9.73
C VAL A 200 -13.84 -12.08 8.29
N VAL A 201 -13.53 -10.96 7.64
CA VAL A 201 -12.91 -10.91 6.31
C VAL A 201 -11.43 -10.56 6.47
N ILE A 202 -10.56 -11.37 5.88
CA ILE A 202 -9.12 -11.09 5.85
C ILE A 202 -8.79 -10.40 4.52
N THR A 203 -8.60 -9.09 4.57
CA THR A 203 -8.39 -8.23 3.40
C THR A 203 -6.96 -8.30 2.87
N GLY A 204 -6.77 -7.98 1.60
CA GLY A 204 -5.47 -7.93 0.95
C GLY A 204 -5.34 -6.79 -0.04
N TRP A 205 -5.03 -5.59 0.47
CA TRP A 205 -4.94 -4.37 -0.33
C TRP A 205 -3.76 -4.40 -1.29
N GLN A 206 -3.92 -3.80 -2.48
CA GLN A 206 -2.92 -3.80 -3.55
C GLN A 206 -2.36 -2.39 -3.83
N ARG A 207 -3.11 -1.37 -3.41
CA ARG A 207 -2.84 0.07 -3.46
C ARG A 207 -3.60 0.72 -2.31
N TYR A 208 -3.20 1.94 -1.95
CA TYR A 208 -3.87 2.73 -0.91
C TYR A 208 -4.91 3.68 -1.52
N ASP A 209 -4.68 4.12 -2.74
CA ASP A 209 -5.68 4.72 -3.60
C ASP A 209 -5.36 4.37 -5.06
N HIS A 210 -6.20 4.78 -6.01
CA HIS A 210 -5.99 4.45 -7.42
C HIS A 210 -4.80 5.15 -8.10
N PHE A 211 -4.31 6.24 -7.51
CA PHE A 211 -3.15 7.00 -7.98
C PHE A 211 -1.85 6.57 -7.29
N SER A 212 -1.93 5.85 -6.16
CA SER A 212 -0.78 5.31 -5.45
C SER A 212 -0.12 4.20 -6.25
N VAL A 213 1.17 3.97 -5.98
CA VAL A 213 1.94 2.86 -6.54
C VAL A 213 1.46 1.50 -6.00
N LEU A 214 1.96 0.40 -6.58
CA LEU A 214 1.69 -0.95 -6.09
C LEU A 214 2.36 -1.17 -4.74
N CYS A 215 1.63 -1.78 -3.80
CA CYS A 215 2.21 -2.37 -2.59
C CYS A 215 2.35 -3.89 -2.75
N GLU A 216 2.33 -4.65 -1.66
CA GLU A 216 2.62 -6.09 -1.64
C GLU A 216 1.72 -6.86 -2.63
N LEU A 217 2.35 -7.54 -3.59
CA LEU A 217 1.64 -8.39 -4.56
C LEU A 217 1.24 -9.72 -3.92
N LEU A 218 0.08 -10.26 -4.33
CA LEU A 218 -0.43 -11.54 -3.82
C LEU A 218 0.61 -12.69 -3.82
N PRO A 219 1.41 -12.93 -4.88
CA PRO A 219 2.44 -13.99 -4.88
C PRO A 219 3.45 -13.90 -3.74
N ALA A 220 3.85 -12.69 -3.35
CA ALA A 220 4.77 -12.47 -2.23
C ALA A 220 4.07 -12.62 -0.87
N SER A 221 2.75 -12.49 -0.82
CA SER A 221 1.96 -12.51 0.41
C SER A 221 1.35 -13.87 0.75
N ILE A 222 1.53 -14.90 -0.09
CA ILE A 222 0.93 -16.24 0.14
C ILE A 222 1.32 -16.84 1.50
N PRO A 223 2.58 -16.77 1.99
CA PRO A 223 2.90 -17.22 3.35
C PRO A 223 2.12 -16.46 4.42
N SER A 224 1.99 -15.13 4.30
CA SER A 224 1.20 -14.32 5.22
C SER A 224 -0.27 -14.72 5.22
N LEU A 225 -0.86 -14.94 4.03
CA LEU A 225 -2.22 -15.43 3.89
C LEU A 225 -2.41 -16.80 4.56
N ALA A 226 -1.51 -17.75 4.30
CA ALA A 226 -1.61 -19.09 4.87
C ALA A 226 -1.56 -19.07 6.41
N ILE A 227 -0.64 -18.28 6.98
CA ILE A 227 -0.50 -18.12 8.44
C ILE A 227 -1.74 -17.45 9.03
N THR A 228 -2.14 -16.30 8.50
CA THR A 228 -3.27 -15.52 9.04
C THR A 228 -4.60 -16.26 8.89
N LEU A 229 -4.84 -16.91 7.75
CA LEU A 229 -6.06 -17.69 7.52
C LEU A 229 -6.14 -18.91 8.45
N LEU A 230 -5.05 -19.65 8.62
CA LEU A 230 -5.03 -20.79 9.55
C LEU A 230 -5.18 -20.34 11.00
N ALA A 231 -4.53 -19.24 11.41
CA ALA A 231 -4.68 -18.68 12.75
C ALA A 231 -6.14 -18.31 13.02
N THR A 232 -6.74 -17.53 12.12
CA THR A 232 -8.11 -17.03 12.24
C THR A 232 -9.13 -18.17 12.26
N SER A 233 -8.92 -19.20 11.42
CA SER A 233 -9.83 -20.35 11.35
C SER A 233 -9.76 -21.26 12.58
N ASN A 234 -8.64 -21.29 13.31
CA ASN A 234 -8.47 -22.16 14.49
C ASN A 234 -8.58 -21.40 15.81
N GLY A 235 -8.55 -20.07 15.80
CA GLY A 235 -8.56 -19.24 17.01
C GLY A 235 -7.19 -19.08 17.69
N TYR A 236 -6.12 -19.65 17.12
CA TYR A 236 -4.77 -19.62 17.69
C TYR A 236 -3.71 -19.92 16.63
N MET A 237 -2.45 -19.59 16.92
CA MET A 237 -1.30 -19.95 16.10
C MET A 237 -0.18 -20.52 16.96
N ASN A 238 0.13 -21.82 16.79
CA ASN A 238 1.20 -22.51 17.51
C ASN A 238 1.76 -23.70 16.69
N ALA A 239 2.71 -24.43 17.28
CA ALA A 239 3.42 -25.53 16.61
C ALA A 239 2.53 -26.68 16.12
N SER A 240 1.30 -26.85 16.63
CA SER A 240 0.38 -27.90 16.19
C SER A 240 -0.10 -27.68 14.75
N LEU A 241 -0.17 -26.42 14.30
CA LEU A 241 -0.62 -26.06 12.95
C LEU A 241 0.50 -26.14 11.90
N ARG A 242 1.76 -26.33 12.32
CA ARG A 242 2.94 -26.35 11.43
C ARG A 242 2.78 -27.33 10.28
N THR A 243 2.33 -28.56 10.56
CA THR A 243 2.16 -29.59 9.51
C THR A 243 1.12 -29.17 8.47
N LYS A 244 0.04 -28.52 8.89
CA LYS A 244 -0.97 -27.98 7.97
C LYS A 244 -0.38 -26.88 7.09
N ILE A 245 0.35 -25.93 7.69
CA ILE A 245 1.01 -24.85 6.95
C ILE A 245 1.98 -25.42 5.91
N ASN A 246 2.86 -26.34 6.31
CA ASN A 246 3.85 -26.95 5.43
C ASN A 246 3.19 -27.72 4.28
N THR A 247 2.04 -28.34 4.53
CA THR A 247 1.25 -29.04 3.50
C THR A 247 0.65 -28.05 2.51
N HIS A 248 -0.01 -26.99 3.00
CA HIS A 248 -0.64 -25.98 2.13
C HIS A 248 0.37 -25.14 1.34
N LEU A 249 1.55 -24.89 1.91
CA LEU A 249 2.65 -24.20 1.21
C LEU A 249 3.50 -25.13 0.35
N ASN A 250 3.18 -26.43 0.30
CA ASN A 250 3.89 -27.44 -0.47
C ASN A 250 5.41 -27.42 -0.23
N CYS A 251 5.81 -27.53 1.04
CA CYS A 251 7.22 -27.48 1.43
C CYS A 251 7.97 -28.81 1.20
N GLY A 252 7.24 -29.92 1.05
CA GLY A 252 7.81 -31.24 0.80
C GLY A 252 8.88 -31.66 1.82
N ILE A 253 9.98 -32.23 1.34
CA ILE A 253 11.12 -32.68 2.16
C ILE A 253 11.86 -31.50 2.81
N PHE A 254 11.74 -30.30 2.23
CA PHE A 254 12.35 -29.08 2.76
C PHE A 254 11.47 -28.35 3.77
N ALA A 255 10.42 -29.02 4.27
CA ALA A 255 9.57 -28.51 5.33
C ALA A 255 10.38 -28.06 6.55
N PRO A 256 10.14 -26.85 7.07
CA PRO A 256 10.71 -26.42 8.34
C PRO A 256 10.42 -27.44 9.44
N THR A 257 11.47 -27.92 10.09
CA THR A 257 11.38 -28.89 11.19
C THR A 257 11.08 -28.18 12.51
N THR A 258 11.54 -26.94 12.66
CA THR A 258 11.26 -26.05 13.78
C THR A 258 10.04 -25.18 13.50
N TYR A 259 9.43 -24.69 14.58
CA TYR A 259 8.40 -23.66 14.47
C TYR A 259 9.04 -22.35 14.01
N PHE A 260 8.35 -21.60 13.14
CA PHE A 260 8.84 -20.32 12.64
C PHE A 260 8.85 -19.27 13.75
N ASN A 261 9.86 -18.41 13.77
CA ASN A 261 9.97 -17.32 14.73
C ASN A 261 9.83 -15.98 14.01
N LEU A 262 8.64 -15.39 14.08
CA LEU A 262 8.33 -14.13 13.41
C LEU A 262 9.06 -12.91 14.01
N ASN A 263 9.74 -13.04 15.16
CA ASN A 263 10.60 -11.97 15.66
C ASN A 263 11.93 -11.89 14.89
N ASN A 264 12.42 -13.03 14.41
CA ASN A 264 13.69 -13.12 13.66
C ASN A 264 13.47 -13.14 12.14
N ASP A 265 12.40 -13.79 11.69
CA ASP A 265 12.02 -13.95 10.29
C ASP A 265 10.59 -13.40 10.05
N PRO A 266 10.36 -12.08 10.19
CA PRO A 266 9.03 -11.49 10.08
C PRO A 266 8.43 -11.57 8.67
N PHE A 267 9.26 -11.79 7.65
CA PHE A 267 8.86 -11.93 6.25
C PHE A 267 8.77 -13.39 5.79
N LEU A 268 9.16 -14.33 6.66
CA LEU A 268 9.14 -15.77 6.40
C LEU A 268 10.09 -16.23 5.27
N TRP A 269 11.09 -15.42 4.93
CA TRP A 269 12.04 -15.74 3.86
C TRP A 269 12.89 -16.95 4.22
N ASP A 270 13.46 -17.01 5.43
CA ASP A 270 14.33 -18.11 5.82
C ASP A 270 13.55 -19.42 5.93
N THR A 271 12.34 -19.31 6.48
CA THR A 271 11.48 -20.45 6.76
C THR A 271 10.88 -21.04 5.48
N TYR A 272 10.29 -20.22 4.61
CA TYR A 272 9.40 -20.69 3.55
C TYR A 272 9.92 -20.49 2.12
N SER A 273 11.12 -19.92 1.91
CA SER A 273 11.70 -19.74 0.55
C SER A 273 12.01 -21.04 -0.20
N ARG A 274 12.02 -22.19 0.49
CA ARG A 274 12.26 -23.52 -0.11
C ARG A 274 10.97 -24.24 -0.49
N CYS A 275 9.81 -23.67 -0.16
CA CYS A 275 8.53 -24.25 -0.46
C CYS A 275 8.07 -23.91 -1.88
N THR A 276 7.11 -24.66 -2.40
CA THR A 276 6.72 -24.62 -3.83
C THR A 276 5.24 -24.29 -4.02
N PHE A 277 4.76 -23.29 -3.28
CA PHE A 277 3.41 -22.74 -3.44
C PHE A 277 3.29 -21.86 -4.71
N PRO A 278 2.07 -21.61 -5.22
CA PRO A 278 1.86 -20.68 -6.32
C PRO A 278 2.44 -19.29 -6.01
N GLY A 279 3.36 -18.80 -6.85
CA GLY A 279 4.05 -17.53 -6.61
C GLY A 279 5.36 -17.61 -5.81
N HIS A 280 5.79 -18.80 -5.38
CA HIS A 280 7.03 -18.98 -4.59
C HIS A 280 8.29 -18.41 -5.28
N ALA A 281 8.35 -18.44 -6.61
CA ALA A 281 9.47 -17.87 -7.37
C ALA A 281 9.61 -16.36 -7.11
N PHE A 282 8.49 -15.63 -7.12
CA PHE A 282 8.47 -14.20 -6.82
C PHE A 282 8.70 -13.93 -5.34
N PHE A 283 8.11 -14.73 -4.44
CA PHE A 283 8.41 -14.63 -3.00
C PHE A 283 9.91 -14.75 -2.72
N LYS A 284 10.58 -15.77 -3.26
CA LYS A 284 12.04 -15.92 -3.13
C LYS A 284 12.82 -14.77 -3.78
N LEU A 285 12.32 -14.23 -4.89
CA LEU A 285 12.92 -13.07 -5.55
C LEU A 285 12.89 -11.84 -4.65
N THR A 286 11.82 -11.61 -3.88
CA THR A 286 11.73 -10.45 -2.97
C THR A 286 12.83 -10.44 -1.92
N SER A 287 13.24 -11.61 -1.40
CA SER A 287 14.39 -11.75 -0.50
C SER A 287 15.71 -11.34 -1.19
N ARG A 288 15.91 -11.81 -2.42
CA ARG A 288 17.09 -11.45 -3.24
C ARG A 288 17.12 -9.97 -3.56
N LEU A 289 15.96 -9.39 -3.88
CA LEU A 289 15.82 -7.96 -4.13
C LEU A 289 16.18 -7.15 -2.90
N ASN A 290 15.65 -7.50 -1.73
CA ASN A 290 15.98 -6.81 -0.48
C ASN A 290 17.48 -6.79 -0.18
N SER A 291 18.17 -7.92 -0.36
CA SER A 291 19.63 -7.96 -0.17
C SER A 291 20.38 -7.13 -1.22
N ALA A 292 19.97 -7.20 -2.49
CA ALA A 292 20.59 -6.43 -3.56
C ALA A 292 20.36 -4.91 -3.42
N GLN A 293 19.16 -4.50 -2.98
CA GLN A 293 18.82 -3.10 -2.72
C GLN A 293 19.71 -2.53 -1.63
N LYS A 294 19.87 -3.23 -0.49
CA LYS A 294 20.76 -2.81 0.59
C LYS A 294 22.20 -2.62 0.12
N GLU A 295 22.72 -3.60 -0.63
CA GLU A 295 24.07 -3.52 -1.19
C GLU A 295 24.23 -2.33 -2.15
N ALA A 296 23.23 -2.09 -3.02
CA ALA A 296 23.24 -0.96 -3.93
C ALA A 296 23.18 0.39 -3.21
N GLU A 297 22.30 0.52 -2.21
CA GLU A 297 22.16 1.72 -1.39
C GLU A 297 23.43 2.02 -0.59
N GLU A 298 24.07 1.01 -0.02
CA GLU A 298 25.36 1.13 0.67
C GLU A 298 26.46 1.62 -0.27
N LEU A 299 26.56 1.04 -1.48
CA LEU A 299 27.50 1.47 -2.50
C LEU A 299 27.24 2.92 -2.94
N ILE A 300 25.98 3.26 -3.24
CA ILE A 300 25.58 4.62 -3.65
C ILE A 300 25.92 5.62 -2.55
N ALA A 301 25.59 5.32 -1.28
CA ALA A 301 25.90 6.17 -0.14
C ALA A 301 27.42 6.34 0.02
N MET A 302 28.18 5.27 -0.14
CA MET A 302 29.63 5.28 -0.09
C MET A 302 30.22 6.21 -1.16
N ILE A 303 29.79 6.08 -2.42
CA ILE A 303 30.26 6.88 -3.56
C ILE A 303 29.83 8.36 -3.46
N ARG A 304 28.56 8.61 -3.12
CA ARG A 304 27.95 9.96 -3.24
C ARG A 304 28.07 10.80 -1.98
N LYS A 305 28.16 10.19 -0.80
CA LYS A 305 28.05 10.88 0.49
C LYS A 305 29.26 10.66 1.40
N GLN A 306 29.77 9.43 1.50
CA GLN A 306 30.80 9.09 2.48
C GLN A 306 32.23 9.32 1.99
N LYS A 307 32.46 9.24 0.67
CA LYS A 307 33.78 9.40 0.05
C LYS A 307 33.85 10.68 -0.79
N GLY A 308 34.95 11.43 -0.68
CA GLY A 308 35.08 12.79 -1.21
C GLY A 308 35.44 12.94 -2.69
N TRP A 309 35.33 11.87 -3.49
CA TRP A 309 35.83 11.85 -4.87
C TRP A 309 34.73 11.74 -5.93
N MET A 310 33.49 11.43 -5.57
CA MET A 310 32.37 11.31 -6.51
C MET A 310 31.06 11.91 -6.00
N THR A 311 31.16 12.80 -5.01
CA THR A 311 30.01 13.56 -4.51
C THR A 311 29.42 14.44 -5.62
N ARG A 312 28.18 14.91 -5.44
CA ARG A 312 27.56 15.87 -6.37
C ARG A 312 28.37 17.17 -6.51
N TYR A 313 29.22 17.52 -5.53
CA TYR A 313 30.17 18.62 -5.67
C TYR A 313 31.28 18.31 -6.69
N ASN A 314 31.91 17.13 -6.59
CA ASN A 314 32.95 16.69 -7.54
C ASN A 314 32.43 16.68 -8.98
N VAL A 315 31.23 16.13 -9.17
CA VAL A 315 30.58 16.03 -10.49
C VAL A 315 30.28 17.41 -11.07
N ARG A 316 29.65 18.31 -10.29
CA ARG A 316 29.32 19.68 -10.76
C ARG A 316 30.54 20.49 -11.18
N HIS A 317 31.66 20.33 -10.48
CA HIS A 317 32.91 21.02 -10.82
C HIS A 317 33.80 20.23 -11.79
N ASN A 318 33.36 19.03 -12.20
CA ASN A 318 34.15 18.06 -12.95
C ASN A 318 35.58 17.96 -12.39
N PHE A 319 35.69 17.73 -11.07
CA PHE A 319 36.94 17.77 -10.31
C PHE A 319 37.05 16.58 -9.36
N SER A 320 37.94 15.65 -9.69
CA SER A 320 38.29 14.51 -8.86
C SER A 320 39.62 13.90 -9.27
N THR A 321 40.14 12.98 -8.45
CA THR A 321 41.32 12.17 -8.71
C THR A 321 40.91 10.86 -9.41
N PRO A 322 41.31 10.60 -10.68
CA PRO A 322 40.88 9.41 -11.43
C PRO A 322 41.15 8.09 -10.71
N LEU A 323 42.31 7.93 -10.06
CA LEU A 323 42.65 6.71 -9.32
C LEU A 323 41.68 6.43 -8.16
N ARG A 324 41.21 7.48 -7.48
CA ARG A 324 40.21 7.34 -6.40
C ARG A 324 38.83 7.03 -6.95
N VAL A 325 38.49 7.57 -8.13
CA VAL A 325 37.27 7.18 -8.86
C VAL A 325 37.31 5.69 -9.22
N ASP A 326 38.45 5.18 -9.68
CA ASP A 326 38.60 3.75 -9.99
C ASP A 326 38.44 2.86 -8.75
N GLU A 327 39.02 3.24 -7.61
CA GLU A 327 38.84 2.54 -6.33
C GLU A 327 37.36 2.49 -5.89
N LEU A 328 36.62 3.60 -6.05
CA LEU A 328 35.21 3.67 -5.67
C LEU A 328 34.29 2.85 -6.58
N MET A 329 34.68 2.67 -7.84
CA MET A 329 33.87 2.01 -8.86
C MET A 329 34.10 0.50 -8.96
N GLN A 330 34.99 -0.08 -8.13
CA GLN A 330 35.36 -1.51 -8.20
C GLN A 330 34.16 -2.45 -8.14
N ASP A 331 33.24 -2.22 -7.20
CA ASP A 331 32.07 -3.08 -6.99
C ASP A 331 30.87 -2.72 -7.89
N GLN A 332 30.89 -1.53 -8.49
CA GLN A 332 29.71 -0.98 -9.18
C GLN A 332 29.20 -1.87 -10.33
N PRO A 333 30.03 -2.43 -11.23
CA PRO A 333 29.54 -3.28 -12.31
C PRO A 333 28.82 -4.54 -11.81
N ARG A 334 29.34 -5.16 -10.74
CA ARG A 334 28.75 -6.36 -10.12
C ARG A 334 27.38 -6.04 -9.49
N VAL A 335 27.31 -4.95 -8.74
CA VAL A 335 26.07 -4.49 -8.09
C VAL A 335 25.03 -4.12 -9.15
N TYR A 336 25.42 -3.38 -10.18
CA TYR A 336 24.57 -3.03 -11.32
C TYR A 336 23.99 -4.27 -12.01
N HIS A 337 24.83 -5.24 -12.39
CA HIS A 337 24.35 -6.45 -13.04
C HIS A 337 23.43 -7.28 -12.14
N THR A 338 23.69 -7.31 -10.84
CA THR A 338 22.84 -7.98 -9.86
C THR A 338 21.44 -7.37 -9.86
N ILE A 339 21.33 -6.05 -9.69
CA ILE A 339 20.04 -5.32 -9.72
C ILE A 339 19.35 -5.46 -11.08
N ALA A 340 20.06 -5.19 -12.19
CA ALA A 340 19.48 -5.23 -13.52
C ALA A 340 18.98 -6.64 -13.91
N SER A 341 19.64 -7.70 -13.42
CA SER A 341 19.19 -9.08 -13.67
C SER A 341 17.86 -9.41 -13.00
N LEU A 342 17.55 -8.76 -11.86
CA LEU A 342 16.30 -8.98 -11.14
C LEU A 342 15.08 -8.56 -11.96
N ALA A 343 15.20 -7.56 -12.84
CA ALA A 343 14.08 -7.14 -13.71
C ALA A 343 13.59 -8.29 -14.60
N ARG A 344 14.52 -9.04 -15.22
CA ARG A 344 14.16 -10.23 -16.02
C ARG A 344 13.59 -11.34 -15.14
N SER A 345 14.23 -11.61 -14.00
CA SER A 345 13.74 -12.62 -13.06
C SER A 345 12.34 -12.30 -12.52
N THR A 346 12.00 -11.03 -12.32
CA THR A 346 10.67 -10.59 -11.91
C THR A 346 9.64 -10.89 -12.98
N ARG A 347 9.94 -10.55 -14.23
CA ARG A 347 9.07 -10.88 -15.36
C ARG A 347 8.80 -12.38 -15.40
N ASP A 348 9.84 -13.20 -15.38
CA ASP A 348 9.71 -14.66 -15.45
C ASP A 348 8.88 -15.22 -14.28
N ALA A 349 9.05 -14.65 -13.08
CA ALA A 349 8.34 -15.10 -11.88
C ALA A 349 6.87 -14.67 -11.80
N LEU A 350 6.46 -13.64 -12.56
CA LEU A 350 5.11 -13.07 -12.51
C LEU A 350 4.30 -13.28 -13.79
N ASN A 351 4.92 -13.74 -14.89
CA ASN A 351 4.30 -13.84 -16.21
C ASN A 351 3.03 -14.71 -16.25
N ASP A 352 2.91 -15.68 -15.35
CA ASP A 352 1.73 -16.57 -15.26
C ASP A 352 0.62 -16.02 -14.36
N VAL A 353 0.86 -14.88 -13.67
CA VAL A 353 -0.06 -14.31 -12.67
C VAL A 353 -0.56 -12.93 -13.08
N PHE A 354 0.30 -12.11 -13.66
CA PHE A 354 -0.01 -10.73 -14.01
C PHE A 354 0.28 -10.44 -15.48
N ASP A 355 -0.44 -9.46 -16.02
CA ASP A 355 -0.17 -8.92 -17.34
C ASP A 355 1.14 -8.10 -17.34
N ILE A 356 1.67 -7.86 -18.54
CA ILE A 356 2.93 -7.15 -18.70
C ILE A 356 2.91 -5.71 -18.17
N ILE A 357 1.75 -5.05 -18.13
CA ILE A 357 1.62 -3.66 -17.64
C ILE A 357 1.87 -3.66 -16.13
N THR A 358 1.19 -4.53 -15.39
CA THR A 358 1.38 -4.68 -13.94
C THR A 358 2.83 -5.07 -13.59
N ILE A 359 3.42 -6.00 -14.35
CA ILE A 359 4.82 -6.42 -14.17
C ILE A 359 5.77 -5.25 -14.42
N SER A 360 5.57 -4.51 -15.51
CA SER A 360 6.43 -3.37 -15.88
C SER A 360 6.36 -2.28 -14.83
N GLU A 361 5.17 -1.94 -14.35
CA GLU A 361 4.98 -0.97 -13.27
C GLU A 361 5.74 -1.38 -12.01
N TRP A 362 5.62 -2.65 -11.59
CA TRP A 362 6.33 -3.12 -10.40
C TRP A 362 7.86 -3.03 -10.55
N VAL A 363 8.40 -3.39 -11.72
CA VAL A 363 9.83 -3.28 -12.03
C VAL A 363 10.28 -1.82 -12.07
N GLU A 364 9.48 -0.94 -12.69
CA GLU A 364 9.72 0.50 -12.77
C GLU A 364 9.76 1.15 -11.39
N GLN A 365 8.91 0.68 -10.46
CA GLN A 365 8.88 1.17 -9.10
C GLN A 365 10.04 0.65 -8.23
N ASN A 366 10.33 -0.66 -8.29
CA ASN A 366 11.15 -1.32 -7.26
C ASN A 366 12.61 -1.60 -7.68
N ILE A 367 12.89 -1.63 -8.98
CA ILE A 367 14.21 -2.00 -9.53
C ILE A 367 14.82 -0.85 -10.33
N TYR A 368 14.03 -0.27 -11.24
CA TYR A 368 14.52 0.71 -12.20
C TYR A 368 15.17 1.98 -11.58
N PRO A 369 14.72 2.53 -10.44
CA PRO A 369 15.35 3.72 -9.86
C PRO A 369 16.81 3.49 -9.48
N LEU A 370 17.14 2.29 -8.96
CA LEU A 370 18.52 1.92 -8.64
C LEU A 370 19.35 1.67 -9.90
N VAL A 371 18.76 1.11 -10.95
CA VAL A 371 19.43 0.98 -12.26
C VAL A 371 19.85 2.36 -12.78
N LEU A 372 18.93 3.32 -12.77
CA LEU A 372 19.21 4.69 -13.23
C LEU A 372 20.29 5.39 -12.40
N GLU A 373 20.23 5.30 -11.07
CA GLU A 373 21.24 5.91 -10.20
C GLU A 373 22.64 5.28 -10.43
N LEU A 374 22.72 3.97 -10.62
CA LEU A 374 23.97 3.26 -10.90
C LEU A 374 24.53 3.59 -12.30
N GLU A 375 23.67 3.73 -13.31
CA GLU A 375 24.07 4.20 -14.66
C GLU A 375 24.56 5.65 -14.62
N GLU A 376 23.90 6.53 -13.86
CA GLU A 376 24.34 7.91 -13.67
C GLU A 376 25.70 7.96 -12.98
N ILE A 377 25.92 7.17 -11.92
CA ILE A 377 27.22 7.05 -11.25
C ILE A 377 28.30 6.61 -12.24
N GLN A 378 28.01 5.63 -13.10
CA GLN A 378 28.95 5.16 -14.12
C GLN A 378 29.28 6.27 -15.15
N LYS A 379 28.28 7.04 -15.58
CA LYS A 379 28.46 8.18 -16.48
C LYS A 379 29.33 9.27 -15.83
N ASP A 380 29.06 9.61 -14.57
CA ASP A 380 29.82 10.59 -13.80
C ASP A 380 31.27 10.15 -13.59
N ALA A 381 31.49 8.86 -13.29
CA ALA A 381 32.84 8.29 -13.16
C ALA A 381 33.64 8.48 -14.46
N ASN A 382 33.03 8.18 -15.61
CA ASN A 382 33.65 8.32 -16.91
C ASN A 382 34.00 9.79 -17.20
N ALA A 383 33.09 10.72 -16.90
CA ALA A 383 33.32 12.15 -17.07
C ALA A 383 34.48 12.66 -16.20
N LEU A 384 34.52 12.27 -14.92
CA LEU A 384 35.58 12.66 -13.98
C LEU A 384 36.95 12.07 -14.38
N LYS A 385 36.99 10.84 -14.90
CA LYS A 385 38.22 10.17 -15.34
C LYS A 385 38.75 10.68 -16.68
N ALA A 386 37.88 11.22 -17.53
CA ALA A 386 38.27 11.78 -18.83
C ALA A 386 39.11 13.05 -18.68
N ARG A 387 38.96 13.79 -17.56
CA ARG A 387 39.69 15.03 -17.30
C ARG A 387 41.17 14.77 -17.06
N LYS A 388 42.03 15.50 -17.79
CA LYS A 388 43.49 15.43 -17.67
C LYS A 388 44.13 16.68 -17.05
N VAL A 389 43.40 17.79 -17.03
CA VAL A 389 43.85 19.10 -16.50
C VAL A 389 42.74 19.67 -15.63
N TRP A 390 43.07 20.12 -14.42
CA TRP A 390 42.09 20.62 -13.44
C TRP A 390 42.25 22.14 -13.23
N PRO A 391 41.14 22.87 -12.95
CA PRO A 391 41.21 24.28 -12.63
C PRO A 391 41.88 24.48 -11.26
N ARG A 392 42.53 25.62 -11.07
CA ARG A 392 43.03 26.05 -9.77
C ARG A 392 41.85 26.28 -8.83
N ARG A 393 42.01 25.90 -7.56
CA ARG A 393 41.04 26.20 -6.50
C ARG A 393 41.25 27.60 -5.92
N PRO A 394 40.22 28.21 -5.31
CA PRO A 394 38.83 27.75 -5.18
C PRO A 394 38.07 27.86 -6.50
N PHE A 395 36.94 27.15 -6.62
CA PHE A 395 36.04 27.33 -7.76
C PHE A 395 35.11 28.52 -7.54
N PRO A 396 34.64 29.18 -8.62
CA PRO A 396 33.62 30.21 -8.51
C PRO A 396 32.37 29.68 -7.76
N PRO A 397 31.75 30.49 -6.88
CA PRO A 397 30.49 30.16 -6.25
C PRO A 397 29.42 29.83 -7.30
N LEU A 398 28.55 28.86 -7.00
CA LEU A 398 27.44 28.55 -7.89
C LEU A 398 26.41 29.67 -7.81
N LYS A 399 26.02 30.24 -8.96
CA LYS A 399 25.01 31.31 -9.05
C LYS A 399 23.70 30.94 -8.33
N ASP A 400 23.32 29.66 -8.37
CA ASP A 400 22.13 29.14 -7.69
C ASP A 400 22.17 29.28 -6.15
N LEU A 401 23.34 29.52 -5.54
CA LEU A 401 23.44 29.73 -4.09
C LEU A 401 22.84 31.09 -3.65
N THR A 402 22.64 32.03 -4.57
CA THR A 402 21.97 33.31 -4.30
C THR A 402 20.55 33.11 -3.79
N ARG A 403 19.81 32.11 -4.30
CA ARG A 403 18.46 31.77 -3.79
C ARG A 403 18.46 31.27 -2.35
N LEU A 404 19.63 30.86 -1.85
CA LEU A 404 19.85 30.41 -0.47
C LEU A 404 20.46 31.53 0.40
N GLY A 405 20.55 32.76 -0.10
CA GLY A 405 21.10 33.91 0.62
C GLY A 405 22.63 33.94 0.70
N VAL A 406 23.34 33.07 -0.02
CA VAL A 406 24.80 33.14 -0.14
C VAL A 406 25.12 34.17 -1.21
N GLN A 407 25.68 35.31 -0.80
CA GLN A 407 26.12 36.35 -1.72
C GLN A 407 27.26 35.79 -2.59
N THR A 408 27.02 35.70 -3.90
CA THR A 408 28.06 35.46 -4.89
C THR A 408 28.43 36.82 -5.44
N SER A 409 29.67 37.28 -5.24
CA SER A 409 30.13 38.56 -5.79
C SER A 409 29.99 38.54 -7.31
N ASP A 410 29.25 39.49 -7.88
CA ASP A 410 29.08 39.66 -9.33
C ASP A 410 30.31 40.32 -10.01
N ASP A 411 31.39 40.59 -9.26
CA ASP A 411 32.60 41.21 -9.76
C ASP A 411 33.72 40.17 -9.93
N ASP A 412 33.95 39.77 -11.19
CA ASP A 412 34.97 38.82 -11.66
C ASP A 412 36.42 39.38 -11.58
N GLU A 413 36.66 40.49 -10.88
CA GLU A 413 37.99 41.11 -10.76
C GLU A 413 38.39 41.25 -9.28
N ASP A 414 39.48 40.59 -8.89
CA ASP A 414 40.19 40.71 -7.60
C ASP A 414 39.67 39.96 -6.35
N ILE A 415 39.20 38.70 -6.50
CA ILE A 415 39.35 37.76 -5.37
C ILE A 415 40.83 37.33 -5.31
N GLN A 416 41.64 38.03 -4.50
CA GLN A 416 42.97 37.57 -4.10
C GLN A 416 42.83 36.27 -3.31
N VAL A 417 42.92 35.15 -4.04
CA VAL A 417 42.92 33.82 -3.45
C VAL A 417 44.27 33.61 -2.74
N PRO A 418 44.29 33.35 -1.41
CA PRO A 418 45.53 33.03 -0.73
C PRO A 418 46.15 31.76 -1.33
N PRO A 419 47.50 31.68 -1.45
CA PRO A 419 48.15 30.45 -1.90
C PRO A 419 47.81 29.32 -0.92
N GLY A 420 47.05 28.34 -1.41
CA GLY A 420 46.79 27.07 -0.73
C GLY A 420 47.72 25.99 -1.24
#